data_AF-A0A2P7NVR0-F1
#
_entry.id   AF-A0A2P7NVR0-F1
#
_cell.length_a   1.000
_cell.length_b   1.000
_cell.length_c   1.000
_cell.angle_alpha   90.00
_cell.angle_beta   90.00
_cell.angle_gamma   90.00
#
_symmetry.space_group_name_H-M   'P 1'
#
loop_
_entity.id
_entity.type
_entity.pdbx_description
1 polymer ?
#
loop_
_entity_poly.entity_id
_entity_poly.type
_entity_poly.pdbx_seq_one_letter_code
_entity_poly.pdbx_strand_id
1 'polypeptide(L)'
;MQIIFLCMLLITANIIWADIEAPDQEARIRQLEKTLTRIQQESQSTYQQFLMIQELRRNEMSEIPQIVPLPNSPEQSIPIPNYKDLIQLKQDQQGRIDKYTTDLNHLYGRYQELEVEKRTIFEQIKSLEQKTGTIE
;
A
#
# COMPACT_ATOMS: atom_id res chain seq x y z
N MET A 1 22.47 -66.58 -16.03
CA MET A 1 23.12 -65.37 -15.48
C MET A 1 22.93 -64.09 -16.33
N GLN A 2 22.09 -64.06 -17.38
CA GLN A 2 21.77 -62.83 -18.14
C GLN A 2 20.37 -62.25 -17.83
N ILE A 3 19.44 -63.09 -17.35
CA ILE A 3 18.05 -62.69 -17.07
C ILE A 3 17.93 -61.85 -15.78
N ILE A 4 18.82 -62.08 -14.80
CA ILE A 4 18.84 -61.32 -13.53
C ILE A 4 19.30 -59.86 -13.76
N PHE A 5 20.22 -59.65 -14.72
CA PHE A 5 20.71 -58.31 -15.08
C PHE A 5 19.66 -57.50 -15.84
N LEU A 6 18.79 -58.17 -16.61
CA LEU A 6 17.70 -57.54 -17.37
C LEU A 6 16.57 -57.04 -16.45
N CYS A 7 16.26 -57.78 -15.37
CA CYS A 7 15.24 -57.35 -14.39
C CYS A 7 15.72 -56.17 -13.51
N MET A 8 17.02 -56.01 -13.29
CA MET A 8 17.56 -54.91 -12.47
C MET A 8 17.57 -53.56 -13.21
N LEU A 9 17.59 -53.57 -14.55
CA LEU A 9 17.58 -52.36 -15.38
C LEU A 9 16.17 -51.80 -15.61
N LEU A 10 15.11 -52.57 -15.36
CA LEU A 10 13.71 -52.16 -15.54
C LEU A 10 13.12 -51.43 -14.31
N ILE A 11 13.78 -51.50 -13.15
CA ILE A 11 13.29 -50.88 -11.91
C ILE A 11 13.73 -49.41 -11.80
N THR A 12 14.85 -49.03 -12.43
CA THR A 12 15.38 -47.65 -12.36
C THR A 12 14.65 -46.65 -13.26
N ALA A 13 13.83 -47.11 -14.21
CA ALA A 13 13.11 -46.24 -15.14
C ALA A 13 11.84 -45.57 -14.55
N ASN A 14 11.37 -46.02 -13.37
CA ASN A 14 10.10 -45.56 -12.79
C ASN A 14 10.24 -44.40 -11.79
N ILE A 15 11.45 -43.88 -11.51
CA ILE A 15 11.66 -42.85 -10.46
C ILE A 15 11.60 -41.41 -11.02
N ILE A 16 11.44 -41.22 -12.33
CA ILE A 16 11.63 -39.89 -12.98
C ILE A 16 10.35 -39.03 -13.05
N TRP A 17 9.17 -39.55 -12.68
CA TRP A 17 7.87 -38.88 -12.94
C TRP A 17 7.07 -38.45 -11.70
N ALA A 18 7.72 -38.28 -10.53
CA ALA A 18 7.02 -37.83 -9.32
C ALA A 18 7.29 -36.36 -8.94
N ASP A 19 8.27 -35.68 -9.55
CA ASP A 19 8.84 -34.44 -9.00
C ASP A 19 8.73 -33.21 -9.93
N ILE A 20 7.89 -33.26 -10.97
CA ILE A 20 7.80 -32.19 -11.98
C ILE A 20 6.84 -31.07 -11.53
N GLU A 21 5.84 -31.37 -10.67
CA GLU A 21 4.84 -30.37 -10.22
C GLU A 21 5.25 -29.59 -8.96
N ALA A 22 6.03 -30.20 -8.05
CA ALA A 22 6.51 -29.58 -6.82
C ALA A 22 7.40 -28.31 -7.02
N PRO A 23 8.39 -28.30 -7.95
CA PRO A 23 9.26 -27.12 -8.12
C PRO A 23 8.52 -25.90 -8.70
N ASP A 24 7.47 -26.10 -9.50
CA ASP A 24 6.64 -25.01 -10.02
C ASP A 24 5.74 -24.40 -8.93
N GLN A 25 5.25 -25.22 -8.00
CA GLN A 25 4.42 -24.76 -6.89
C GLN A 25 5.20 -23.90 -5.88
N GLU A 26 6.40 -24.32 -5.48
CA GLU A 26 7.24 -23.51 -4.60
C GLU A 26 7.66 -22.18 -5.25
N ALA A 27 7.93 -22.18 -6.56
CA ALA A 27 8.25 -20.96 -7.29
C ALA A 27 7.07 -19.97 -7.26
N ARG A 28 5.83 -20.47 -7.41
CA ARG A 28 4.61 -19.65 -7.29
C ARG A 28 4.42 -19.10 -5.89
N ILE A 29 4.64 -19.89 -4.83
CA ILE A 29 4.57 -19.42 -3.44
C ILE A 29 5.59 -18.28 -3.22
N ARG A 30 6.85 -18.47 -3.62
CA ARG A 30 7.88 -17.42 -3.51
C ARG A 30 7.50 -16.14 -4.24
N GLN A 31 6.87 -16.25 -5.42
CA GLN A 31 6.38 -15.08 -6.16
C GLN A 31 5.23 -14.36 -5.44
N LEU A 32 4.31 -15.12 -4.84
CA LEU A 32 3.20 -14.57 -4.05
C LEU A 32 3.72 -13.86 -2.78
N GLU A 33 4.67 -14.44 -2.07
CA GLU A 33 5.33 -13.83 -0.89
C GLU A 33 6.07 -12.52 -1.24
N LYS A 34 6.76 -12.51 -2.39
CA LYS A 34 7.39 -11.28 -2.90
C LYS A 34 6.34 -10.19 -3.16
N THR A 35 5.22 -10.58 -3.77
CA THR A 35 4.11 -9.66 -4.05
C THR A 35 3.47 -9.15 -2.76
N LEU A 36 3.29 -10.03 -1.78
CA LEU A 36 2.79 -9.71 -0.44
C LEU A 36 3.68 -8.69 0.26
N THR A 37 5.00 -8.86 0.19
CA THR A 37 5.97 -7.92 0.76
C THR A 37 5.85 -6.54 0.12
N ARG A 38 5.69 -6.48 -1.21
CA ARG A 38 5.47 -5.22 -1.94
C ARG A 38 4.17 -4.54 -1.51
N ILE A 39 3.07 -5.28 -1.40
CA ILE A 39 1.77 -4.76 -0.94
C ILE A 39 1.87 -4.24 0.49
N GLN A 40 2.58 -4.95 1.37
CA GLN A 40 2.79 -4.51 2.76
C GLN A 40 3.54 -3.18 2.82
N GLN A 41 4.58 -3.02 2.00
CA GLN A 41 5.32 -1.75 1.90
C GLN A 41 4.44 -0.62 1.36
N GLU A 42 3.62 -0.90 0.34
CA GLU A 42 2.69 0.06 -0.25
C GLU A 42 1.57 0.46 0.74
N SER A 43 1.04 -0.50 1.51
CA SER A 43 0.04 -0.26 2.55
C SER A 43 0.59 0.65 3.65
N GLN A 44 1.82 0.37 4.11
CA GLN A 44 2.50 1.20 5.10
C GLN A 44 2.75 2.62 4.56
N SER A 45 3.26 2.78 3.35
CA SER A 45 3.54 4.10 2.79
C SER A 45 2.26 4.90 2.52
N THR A 46 1.19 4.26 2.05
CA THR A 46 -0.14 4.86 1.86
C THR A 46 -0.69 5.37 3.19
N TYR A 47 -0.57 4.57 4.26
CA TYR A 47 -0.98 4.98 5.59
C TYR A 47 -0.17 6.18 6.12
N GLN A 48 1.16 6.19 5.93
CA GLN A 48 1.99 7.33 6.33
C GLN A 48 1.61 8.61 5.56
N GLN A 49 1.34 8.51 4.26
CA GLN A 49 0.86 9.63 3.46
C GLN A 49 -0.48 10.14 3.97
N PHE A 50 -1.40 9.24 4.33
CA PHE A 50 -2.70 9.60 4.89
C PHE A 50 -2.54 10.43 6.18
N LEU A 51 -1.68 9.99 7.10
CA LEU A 51 -1.39 10.75 8.32
C LEU A 51 -0.82 12.13 8.00
N MET A 52 0.17 12.22 7.11
CA MET A 52 0.75 13.50 6.71
C MET A 52 -0.30 14.47 6.15
N ILE A 53 -1.16 14.02 5.23
CA ILE A 53 -2.20 14.88 4.64
C ILE A 53 -3.27 15.26 5.67
N GLN A 54 -3.60 14.35 6.60
CA GLN A 54 -4.53 14.63 7.68
C GLN A 54 -4.00 15.77 8.57
N GLU A 55 -2.71 15.75 8.90
CA GLU A 55 -2.05 16.81 9.66
C GLU A 55 -2.07 18.14 8.92
N LEU A 56 -1.77 18.15 7.61
CA LEU A 56 -1.85 19.36 6.79
C LEU A 56 -3.26 19.95 6.79
N ARG A 57 -4.28 19.12 6.60
CA ARG A 57 -5.69 19.55 6.66
C ARG A 57 -6.03 20.13 8.03
N ARG A 58 -5.60 19.47 9.12
CA ARG A 58 -5.85 19.97 10.48
C ARG A 58 -5.20 21.32 10.71
N ASN A 59 -3.99 21.52 10.21
CA ASN A 59 -3.26 22.78 10.31
C ASN A 59 -4.01 23.89 9.56
N GLU A 60 -4.42 23.65 8.30
CA GLU A 60 -5.22 24.62 7.54
C GLU A 60 -6.51 24.99 8.27
N MET A 61 -7.21 24.03 8.89
CA MET A 61 -8.45 24.31 9.63
C MET A 61 -8.21 25.09 10.93
N SER A 62 -7.01 25.00 11.50
CA SER A 62 -6.63 25.67 12.74
C SER A 62 -5.97 27.03 12.49
N GLU A 63 -5.54 27.29 11.26
CA GLU A 63 -4.90 28.54 10.87
C GLU A 63 -5.94 29.66 10.84
N ILE A 64 -5.79 30.60 11.76
CA ILE A 64 -6.49 31.88 11.69
C ILE A 64 -5.75 32.72 10.64
N PRO A 65 -6.42 33.15 9.56
CA PRO A 65 -5.75 33.94 8.53
C PRO A 65 -5.18 35.21 9.15
N GLN A 66 -3.85 35.31 9.26
CA GLN A 66 -3.19 36.50 9.78
C GLN A 66 -3.08 37.53 8.66
N ILE A 67 -4.07 38.42 8.55
CA ILE A 67 -4.06 39.45 7.49
C ILE A 67 -3.45 40.78 7.96
N VAL A 68 -3.09 40.87 9.23
CA VAL A 68 -2.63 42.13 9.84
C VAL A 68 -1.29 41.90 10.53
N PRO A 69 -0.19 42.47 10.04
CA PRO A 69 1.06 42.53 10.80
C PRO A 69 0.80 43.30 12.10
N LEU A 70 1.20 42.73 13.24
CA LEU A 70 1.20 43.47 14.50
C LEU A 70 2.15 44.67 14.34
N PRO A 71 1.73 45.90 14.67
CA PRO A 71 2.61 47.05 14.58
C PRO A 71 3.77 46.91 15.57
N ASN A 72 4.99 47.13 15.10
CA ASN A 72 6.18 47.11 15.94
C ASN A 72 6.35 48.42 16.75
N SER A 73 5.53 49.44 16.46
CA SER A 73 5.51 50.74 17.12
C SER A 73 4.09 51.34 17.08
N PRO A 74 3.62 52.02 18.13
CA PRO A 74 2.31 52.68 18.18
C PRO A 74 2.10 53.78 17.12
N GLU A 75 3.16 54.27 16.47
CA GLU A 75 3.09 55.27 15.39
C GLU A 75 2.82 54.65 14.01
N GLN A 76 2.89 53.33 13.90
CA GLN A 76 2.75 52.63 12.61
C GLN A 76 1.26 52.42 12.29
N SER A 77 0.74 53.15 11.30
CA SER A 77 -0.61 52.93 10.77
C SER A 77 -0.70 51.50 10.26
N ILE A 78 -1.61 50.72 10.85
CA ILE A 78 -1.92 49.37 10.40
C ILE A 78 -2.72 49.49 9.09
N PRO A 79 -2.21 48.99 7.96
CA PRO A 79 -3.00 48.95 6.74
C PRO A 79 -4.22 48.05 6.98
N ILE A 80 -5.42 48.61 6.80
CA ILE A 80 -6.66 47.83 6.84
C ILE A 80 -6.61 46.87 5.65
N PRO A 81 -6.71 45.54 5.87
CA PRO A 81 -6.71 44.59 4.78
C PRO A 81 -7.82 44.87 3.77
N ASN A 82 -7.50 44.79 2.48
CA ASN A 82 -8.51 44.90 1.43
C ASN A 82 -9.51 43.75 1.56
N TYR A 83 -10.81 44.06 1.59
CA TYR A 83 -11.87 43.05 1.70
C TYR A 83 -11.78 41.98 0.61
N LYS A 84 -11.41 42.33 -0.62
CA LYS A 84 -11.24 41.36 -1.72
C LYS A 84 -10.15 40.34 -1.39
N ASP A 85 -9.04 40.79 -0.82
CA ASP A 85 -7.90 39.93 -0.47
C ASP A 85 -8.28 38.98 0.66
N LEU A 86 -9.11 39.43 1.61
CA LEU A 86 -9.67 38.57 2.67
C LEU A 86 -10.56 37.45 2.13
N ILE A 87 -11.41 37.77 1.16
CA ILE A 87 -12.28 36.79 0.52
C ILE A 87 -11.45 35.79 -0.28
N GLN A 88 -10.46 36.26 -1.04
CA GLN A 88 -9.57 35.39 -1.80
C GLN A 88 -8.81 34.43 -0.88
N LEU A 89 -8.23 34.93 0.22
CA LEU A 89 -7.49 34.11 1.18
C LEU A 89 -8.36 33.00 1.79
N LYS A 90 -9.61 33.31 2.14
CA LYS A 90 -10.57 32.31 2.63
C LYS A 90 -10.92 31.27 1.58
N GLN A 91 -11.12 31.70 0.33
CA GLN A 91 -11.40 30.80 -0.78
C GLN A 91 -10.22 29.87 -1.05
N ASP A 92 -9.00 30.39 -1.03
CA ASP A 92 -7.78 29.61 -1.23
C ASP A 92 -7.59 28.59 -0.09
N GLN A 93 -7.83 29.00 1.17
CA GLN A 93 -7.79 28.10 2.33
C GLN A 93 -8.82 26.97 2.20
N GLN A 94 -10.06 27.31 1.83
CA GLN A 94 -11.09 26.30 1.59
C GLN A 94 -10.70 25.36 0.45
N GLY A 95 -10.15 25.88 -0.65
CA GLY A 95 -9.68 25.08 -1.76
C GLY A 95 -8.58 24.08 -1.36
N ARG A 96 -7.65 24.48 -0.48
CA ARG A 96 -6.63 23.56 0.07
C ARG A 96 -7.26 22.47 0.94
N ILE A 97 -8.21 22.83 1.81
CA ILE A 97 -8.94 21.87 2.66
C ILE A 97 -9.70 20.84 1.80
N ASP A 98 -10.38 21.29 0.75
CA ASP A 98 -11.14 20.43 -0.16
C ASP A 98 -10.22 19.47 -0.93
N LYS A 99 -9.06 19.99 -1.38
CA LYS A 99 -8.02 19.17 -2.01
C LYS A 99 -7.53 18.08 -1.05
N TYR A 100 -7.11 18.44 0.16
CA TYR A 100 -6.63 17.47 1.14
C TYR A 100 -7.71 16.45 1.51
N THR A 101 -8.98 16.86 1.54
CA THR A 101 -10.10 15.92 1.79
C THR A 101 -10.21 14.90 0.65
N THR A 102 -10.07 15.33 -0.60
CA THR A 102 -10.08 14.44 -1.76
C THR A 102 -8.89 13.48 -1.73
N ASP A 103 -7.69 13.98 -1.42
CA ASP A 103 -6.48 13.17 -1.30
C ASP A 103 -6.62 12.11 -0.20
N LEU A 104 -7.19 12.46 0.97
CA LEU A 104 -7.47 11.53 2.06
C LEU A 104 -8.43 10.41 1.64
N ASN A 105 -9.50 10.74 0.92
CA ASN A 105 -10.47 9.76 0.43
C ASN A 105 -9.81 8.77 -0.54
N HIS A 106 -8.97 9.26 -1.45
CA HIS A 106 -8.23 8.41 -2.38
C HIS A 106 -7.25 7.49 -1.65
N LEU A 107 -6.46 8.02 -0.70
CA LEU A 107 -5.52 7.24 0.09
C LEU A 107 -6.23 6.17 0.93
N TYR A 108 -7.39 6.50 1.52
CA TYR A 108 -8.20 5.53 2.24
C TYR A 108 -8.70 4.41 1.32
N GLY A 109 -9.23 4.76 0.15
CA GLY A 109 -9.66 3.78 -0.85
C GLY A 109 -8.53 2.84 -1.26
N ARG A 110 -7.36 3.40 -1.60
CA ARG A 110 -6.18 2.59 -1.96
C ARG A 110 -5.74 1.66 -0.84
N TYR A 111 -5.74 2.15 0.40
CA TYR A 111 -5.42 1.32 1.56
C TYR A 111 -6.38 0.13 1.69
N GLN A 112 -7.69 0.35 1.50
CA GLN A 112 -8.68 -0.74 1.54
C GLN A 112 -8.46 -1.77 0.44
N GLU A 113 -8.16 -1.32 -0.78
CA GLU A 113 -7.82 -2.21 -1.90
C GLU A 113 -6.61 -3.09 -1.57
N LEU A 114 -5.53 -2.49 -1.06
CA LEU A 114 -4.32 -3.21 -0.67
C LEU A 114 -4.60 -4.27 0.40
N GLU A 115 -5.47 -4.00 1.37
CA GLU A 115 -5.86 -4.98 2.39
C GLU A 115 -6.69 -6.14 1.82
N VAL A 116 -7.50 -5.90 0.77
CA VAL A 116 -8.21 -6.95 0.03
C VAL A 116 -7.22 -7.78 -0.80
N GLU A 117 -6.31 -7.14 -1.53
CA GLU A 117 -5.25 -7.82 -2.30
C GLU A 117 -4.41 -8.71 -1.38
N LYS A 118 -4.01 -8.20 -0.21
CA LYS A 118 -3.24 -8.92 0.81
C LYS A 118 -3.95 -10.21 1.24
N ARG A 119 -5.23 -10.13 1.60
CA ARG A 119 -6.04 -11.30 1.99
C ARG A 119 -6.13 -12.33 0.88
N THR A 120 -6.37 -11.88 -0.34
CA THR A 120 -6.45 -12.75 -1.52
C THR A 120 -5.16 -13.53 -1.74
N ILE A 121 -4.00 -12.88 -1.62
CA ILE A 121 -2.71 -13.55 -1.77
C ILE A 121 -2.47 -14.54 -0.63
N PHE A 122 -2.82 -14.21 0.61
CA PHE A 122 -2.72 -15.14 1.74
C PHE A 122 -3.56 -16.39 1.51
N GLU A 123 -4.78 -16.25 1.00
CA GLU A 123 -5.64 -17.38 0.66
C GLU A 123 -5.03 -18.25 -0.45
N GLN A 124 -4.44 -17.64 -1.47
CA GLN A 124 -3.73 -18.36 -2.53
C GLN A 124 -2.54 -19.15 -1.99
N ILE A 125 -1.69 -18.54 -1.17
CA ILE A 125 -0.55 -19.22 -0.55
C ILE A 125 -1.04 -20.43 0.27
N LYS A 126 -2.03 -20.22 1.14
CA LYS A 126 -2.61 -21.30 1.96
C LYS A 126 -3.16 -22.45 1.11
N SER A 127 -3.83 -22.14 -0.01
CA SER A 127 -4.37 -23.17 -0.91
C SER A 127 -3.27 -23.98 -1.59
N LEU A 128 -2.15 -23.35 -1.96
CA LEU A 128 -0.99 -24.02 -2.53
C LEU A 128 -0.29 -24.88 -1.48
N GLU A 129 -0.08 -24.38 -0.27
CA GLU A 129 0.52 -25.16 0.83
C GLU A 129 -0.30 -26.41 1.18
N GLN A 130 -1.64 -26.29 1.23
CA GLN A 130 -2.53 -27.43 1.47
C GLN A 130 -2.44 -28.50 0.39
N LYS A 131 -2.27 -28.08 -0.88
CA LYS A 131 -2.06 -28.98 -2.00
C LYS A 131 -0.71 -29.70 -1.92
N THR A 132 0.32 -29.08 -1.33
CA THR A 132 1.61 -29.75 -1.05
C THR A 132 1.45 -30.84 0.02
N GLY A 133 0.75 -30.53 1.13
CA GLY A 133 0.62 -31.45 2.28
C GLY A 133 -0.34 -32.63 2.11
N THR A 134 -1.01 -32.75 0.96
CA THR A 134 -1.93 -33.88 0.64
C THR A 134 -1.28 -34.98 -0.19
N ILE A 135 0.03 -34.87 -0.47
CA ILE A 135 0.80 -35.83 -1.29
C ILE A 135 1.67 -36.78 -0.42
N GLU A 136 1.64 -36.64 0.91
CA GLU A 136 2.27 -37.61 1.85
C GLU A 136 1.34 -38.79 2.19
#